data_AF-A0A7J3UZJ1-F1
#
_entry.id   AF-A0A7J3UZJ1-F1
#
_cell.length_a   1.000
_cell.length_b   1.000
_cell.length_c   1.000
_cell.angle_alpha   90.00
_cell.angle_beta   90.00
_cell.angle_gamma   90.00
#
_symmetry.space_group_name_H-M   'P 1'
#
loop_
_entity.id
_entity.type
_entity.pdbx_description
1 polymer ?
#
loop_
_entity_poly.entity_id
_entity_poly.type
_entity_poly.pdbx_seq_one_letter_code
_entity_poly.pdbx_strand_id
1 'polypeptide(L)' 'FMKEVLGETAFENYLSVKRKEWDAYRIQVTNWEVERYIRRL' A
#
# COMPACT_ATOMS: atom_id res chain seq x y z
N PHE A 1 -19.88 -9.00 4.84
CA PHE A 1 -19.86 -7.85 5.78
C PHE A 1 -19.40 -6.53 5.13
N MET A 2 -18.10 -6.22 4.95
CA MET A 2 -17.69 -4.88 4.46
C MET A 2 -18.21 -4.51 3.06
N LYS A 3 -18.25 -5.47 2.10
CA LYS A 3 -18.80 -5.24 0.75
C LYS A 3 -20.32 -4.97 0.77
N GLU A 4 -21.05 -5.64 1.65
CA GLU A 4 -22.50 -5.47 1.78
C GLU A 4 -22.87 -4.16 2.49
N VAL A 5 -22.05 -3.74 3.47
CA VAL A 5 -22.26 -2.49 4.22
C VAL A 5 -21.93 -1.25 3.37
N LEU A 6 -20.87 -1.31 2.57
CA LEU A 6 -20.44 -0.20 1.71
C LEU A 6 -21.15 -0.17 0.35
N GLY A 7 -21.73 -1.30 -0.08
CA GLY A 7 -22.22 -1.48 -1.44
C GLY A 7 -21.09 -1.71 -2.45
N GLU A 8 -21.45 -2.18 -3.64
CA GLU A 8 -20.50 -2.67 -4.65
C GLU A 8 -19.53 -1.58 -5.12
N THR A 9 -20.03 -0.42 -5.56
CA THR A 9 -19.22 0.66 -6.11
C THR A 9 -18.27 1.29 -5.08
N ALA A 10 -18.71 1.50 -3.85
CA ALA A 10 -17.86 2.10 -2.82
C ALA A 10 -16.77 1.11 -2.36
N PHE A 11 -17.08 -0.17 -2.27
CA PHE A 11 -16.11 -1.22 -1.95
C PHE A 11 -15.05 -1.38 -3.04
N GLU A 12 -15.44 -1.36 -4.32
CA GLU A 12 -14.51 -1.40 -5.45
C GLU A 12 -13.58 -0.18 -5.47
N ASN A 13 -14.13 1.02 -5.26
CA ASN A 13 -13.33 2.24 -5.18
C ASN A 13 -12.34 2.22 -4.00
N TYR A 14 -12.78 1.75 -2.83
CA TYR A 14 -11.92 1.59 -1.66
C TYR A 14 -10.74 0.65 -1.96
N LEU A 15 -11.02 -0.52 -2.56
CA LEU A 15 -9.98 -1.47 -2.94
C LEU A 15 -9.01 -0.90 -3.97
N SER A 16 -9.51 -0.16 -4.97
CA SER A 16 -8.69 0.49 -5.99
C SER A 16 -7.72 1.50 -5.39
N VAL A 17 -8.21 2.38 -4.51
CA VAL A 17 -7.36 3.37 -3.81
C VAL A 17 -6.32 2.69 -2.95
N LYS A 18 -6.70 1.67 -2.17
CA LYS A 18 -5.76 0.96 -1.29
C LYS A 18 -4.71 0.17 -2.03
N ARG A 19 -5.03 -0.40 -3.20
CA ARG A 19 -4.02 -1.04 -4.06
C ARG A 19 -3.02 -0.04 -4.61
N LYS A 20 -3.47 1.14 -5.07
CA LYS A 20 -2.58 2.21 -5.54
C LYS A 20 -1.65 2.70 -4.42
N GLU A 21 -2.18 2.88 -3.22
CA GLU A 21 -1.39 3.26 -2.04
C GLU A 21 -0.33 2.19 -1.71
N TRP A 22 -0.70 0.92 -1.76
CA TRP A 22 0.23 -0.19 -1.55
C TRP A 22 1.32 -0.25 -2.63
N ASP A 23 0.96 -0.07 -3.90
CA ASP A 23 1.90 -0.06 -5.02
C ASP A 23 2.89 1.10 -4.93
N ALA A 24 2.44 2.27 -4.46
CA ALA A 24 3.32 3.42 -4.22
C ALA A 24 4.26 3.18 -3.02
N TYR A 25 3.78 2.52 -1.96
CA TYR A 25 4.59 2.24 -0.79
C TYR A 25 5.70 1.21 -1.08
N ARG A 26 5.38 0.12 -1.77
CA ARG A 26 6.33 -0.99 -2.02
C ARG A 26 7.51 -0.65 -2.92
N ILE A 27 7.40 0.43 -3.72
CA ILE A 27 8.49 0.88 -4.61
C ILE A 27 9.40 1.89 -3.93
N GLN A 28 9.01 2.42 -2.77
CA GLN A 28 9.85 3.33 -2.02
C GLN A 28 10.90 2.57 -1.25
N VAL A 29 12.17 2.93 -1.47
CA VAL A 29 13.26 2.49 -0.59
C VAL A 29 13.20 3.32 0.67
N THR A 30 12.93 2.67 1.79
CA THR A 30 12.82 3.31 3.09
C THR A 30 14.20 3.56 3.70
N ASN A 31 14.32 4.56 4.58
CA ASN A 31 15.57 4.84 5.29
C ASN A 31 16.06 3.60 6.07
N TRP A 32 15.15 2.77 6.58
CA TRP A 32 15.50 1.50 7.23
C TRP A 32 16.26 0.56 6.28
N GLU A 33 15.84 0.46 5.02
CA GLU A 33 16.51 -0.38 4.02
C GLU A 33 17.90 0.18 3.69
N VAL A 34 18.02 1.50 3.56
CA VAL A 34 19.30 2.18 3.31
C VAL A 34 20.28 1.97 4.47
N GLU A 35 19.83 2.17 5.70
CA GLU A 35 20.67 1.97 6.89
C GLU A 35 21.09 0.51 7.07
N ARG A 36 20.20 -0.43 6.78
CA ARG A 36 20.45 -1.86 6.98
C ARG A 36 21.37 -2.47 5.92
N TYR A 37 21.23 -2.06 4.66
CA TYR A 37 21.87 -2.74 3.53
C TYR A 37 22.99 -1.92 2.87
N ILE A 38 22.94 -0.58 2.89
CA ILE A 38 23.92 0.27 2.20
C ILE A 38 25.01 0.75 3.15
N ARG A 39 24.67 1.19 4.37
CA ARG A 39 25.65 1.73 5.34
C ARG A 39 26.59 0.69 5.97
N ARG A 40 26.44 -0.59 5.62
CA ARG A 40 27.25 -1.70 6.15
C ARG A 40 28.34 -2.19 5.19
N LEU A 41 28.45 -1.56 4.02
CA LEU A 41 29.55 -1.71 3.05
C LEU A 41 30.60 -0.62 3.30
#